data_AF-A0A8T3WM03-F1
#
_entry.id   AF-A0A8T3WM03-F1
#
_cell.length_a   1.000
_cell.length_b   1.000
_cell.length_c   1.000
_cell.angle_alpha   90.00
_cell.angle_beta   90.00
_cell.angle_gamma   90.00
#
_symmetry.space_group_name_H-M   'P 1'
#
loop_
_entity.id
_entity.type
_entity.pdbx_description
1 polymer ?
#
loop_
_entity_poly.entity_id
_entity_poly.type
_entity_poly.pdbx_seq_one_letter_code
_entity_poly.pdbx_strand_id
1 'polypeptide(L)' 'MLLLNEIESNSTKTITALVSTISKKSKIPISTLKLNARLLKDLELINYSVSEPVELSDSGRLVLTLLESG' A
#
# COMPACT_ATOMS: atom_id res chain seq x y z
N MET A 1 -7.22 -1.48 -6.37
CA MET A 1 -5.84 -1.10 -6.79
C MET A 1 -4.84 -1.92 -5.96
N LEU A 2 -3.98 -2.74 -6.58
CA LEU A 2 -3.27 -3.85 -5.92
C LEU A 2 -2.54 -3.49 -4.60
N LEU A 3 -1.94 -2.30 -4.49
CA LEU A 3 -1.28 -1.86 -3.24
C LEU A 3 -2.25 -1.45 -2.13
N LEU A 4 -3.33 -0.72 -2.43
CA LEU A 4 -4.31 -0.30 -1.42
C LEU A 4 -5.04 -1.51 -0.82
N ASN A 5 -5.47 -2.46 -1.67
CA ASN A 5 -6.12 -3.69 -1.23
C ASN A 5 -5.16 -4.56 -0.38
N GLU A 6 -3.88 -4.65 -0.75
CA GLU A 6 -2.90 -5.44 0.00
C GLU A 6 -2.54 -4.77 1.34
N ILE A 7 -2.55 -3.44 1.44
CA ILE A 7 -2.38 -2.73 2.72
C ILE A 7 -3.58 -3.00 3.65
N GLU A 8 -4.81 -2.85 3.16
CA GLU A 8 -6.01 -3.12 3.96
C GLU A 8 -6.05 -4.59 4.43
N SER A 9 -5.58 -5.52 3.60
CA SER A 9 -5.53 -6.96 3.93
C SER A 9 -4.36 -7.36 4.84
N ASN A 10 -3.36 -6.50 5.06
CA ASN A 10 -2.12 -6.83 5.79
C ASN A 10 -1.71 -5.73 6.78
N SER A 11 -2.62 -5.37 7.70
CA SER A 11 -2.46 -4.29 8.70
C SER A 11 -1.31 -4.45 9.71
N THR A 12 -0.58 -5.57 9.69
CA THR A 12 0.54 -5.83 10.62
C THR A 12 1.92 -5.71 9.98
N LYS A 13 2.00 -5.53 8.66
CA LYS A 13 3.27 -5.52 7.93
C LYS A 13 3.81 -4.11 7.77
N THR A 14 5.11 -3.94 7.97
CA THR A 14 5.81 -2.72 7.53
C THR A 14 5.78 -2.61 6.00
N ILE A 15 5.97 -1.40 5.48
CA ILE A 15 5.96 -1.17 4.03
C ILE A 15 6.99 -2.06 3.29
N THR A 16 8.17 -2.26 3.87
CA THR A 16 9.24 -3.08 3.28
C THR A 16 8.84 -4.56 3.21
N ALA A 17 8.22 -5.09 4.28
CA ALA A 17 7.74 -6.46 4.31
C ALA A 17 6.58 -6.66 3.31
N LEU A 18 5.68 -5.68 3.21
CA LEU A 18 4.55 -5.72 2.30
C LEU A 18 5.01 -5.71 0.83
N VAL A 19 5.85 -4.75 0.41
CA VAL A 19 6.31 -4.69 -0.99
C VAL A 19 7.13 -5.90 -1.40
N SER A 20 7.89 -6.50 -0.47
CA SER A 20 8.60 -7.77 -0.73
C SER A 20 7.63 -8.93 -0.98
N THR A 21 6.55 -9.02 -0.20
CA THR A 21 5.49 -10.02 -0.37
C THR A 21 4.79 -9.83 -1.72
N ILE A 22 4.37 -8.60 -2.02
CA ILE A 22 3.66 -8.26 -3.26
C ILE A 22 4.54 -8.55 -4.48
N SER A 23 5.83 -8.19 -4.43
CA SER A 23 6.77 -8.42 -5.53
C SER A 23 6.85 -9.90 -5.89
N LYS A 24 6.95 -10.79 -4.89
CA LYS A 24 6.97 -12.24 -5.09
C LYS A 24 5.67 -12.77 -5.71
N LYS A 25 4.52 -12.26 -5.26
CA LYS A 25 3.18 -12.71 -5.71
C LYS A 25 2.84 -12.20 -7.12
N SER A 26 3.15 -10.95 -7.42
CA SER A 26 2.73 -10.25 -8.64
C SER A 26 3.79 -10.17 -9.73
N LYS A 27 5.03 -10.61 -9.45
CA LYS A 27 6.21 -10.43 -10.32
C LYS A 27 6.53 -8.96 -10.66
N ILE A 28 5.97 -8.01 -9.91
CA ILE A 28 6.29 -6.58 -10.05
C ILE A 28 7.61 -6.29 -9.33
N PRO A 29 8.54 -5.51 -9.92
CA PRO A 29 9.79 -5.15 -9.25
C PRO A 29 9.59 -4.42 -7.93
N ILE A 30 10.42 -4.73 -6.93
CA ILE A 30 10.40 -4.06 -5.62
C ILE A 30 10.56 -2.54 -5.76
N SER A 31 11.42 -2.07 -6.67
CA SER A 31 11.64 -0.64 -6.92
C SER A 31 10.36 0.06 -7.38
N THR A 32 9.59 -0.55 -8.28
CA THR A 32 8.30 -0.04 -8.74
C THR A 32 7.29 0.03 -7.59
N LEU A 33 7.21 -1.02 -6.77
CA LEU A 33 6.30 -1.04 -5.62
C LEU A 33 6.68 0.02 -4.56
N LYS A 34 7.98 0.22 -4.32
CA LYS A 34 8.47 1.29 -3.44
C LYS A 34 8.16 2.68 -3.97
N LEU A 35 8.33 2.89 -5.29
CA LEU A 35 7.96 4.15 -5.93
C LEU A 35 6.46 4.42 -5.76
N ASN A 36 5.62 3.42 -6.05
CA ASN A 36 4.17 3.55 -5.90
C ASN A 36 3.77 3.80 -4.44
N ALA A 37 4.36 3.08 -3.48
CA ALA A 37 4.10 3.32 -2.06
C ALA A 37 4.48 4.74 -1.64
N ARG A 38 5.61 5.26 -2.13
CA ARG A 38 6.00 6.66 -1.89
C ARG A 38 4.98 7.63 -2.48
N LEU A 39 4.56 7.43 -3.73
CA LEU A 39 3.53 8.27 -4.37
C LEU A 39 2.22 8.26 -3.58
N LEU A 40 1.78 7.10 -3.08
CA LEU A 40 0.57 7.00 -2.26
C LEU A 40 0.71 7.72 -0.92
N LYS A 41 1.91 7.71 -0.32
CA LYS A 41 2.20 8.48 0.88
C LYS A 41 2.23 9.98 0.61
N ASP A 42 2.84 10.40 -0.50
CA ASP A 42 2.90 11.80 -0.92
C ASP A 42 1.49 12.34 -1.27
N LEU A 43 0.58 11.47 -1.69
CA LEU A 43 -0.85 11.77 -1.89
C LEU A 43 -1.70 11.63 -0.61
N GLU A 44 -1.07 11.38 0.54
CA GLU A 44 -1.72 11.19 1.84
C GLU A 44 -2.75 10.04 1.87
N LEU A 45 -2.63 9.06 0.96
CA LEU A 45 -3.53 7.90 0.90
C LEU A 45 -3.09 6.76 1.84
N ILE A 46 -1.80 6.72 2.18
CA ILE A 46 -1.24 5.71 3.08
C ILE A 46 -0.27 6.35 4.07
N ASN A 47 -0.20 5.78 5.26
CA ASN A 47 0.76 6.16 6.30
C ASN A 47 1.69 5.00 6.61
N TYR A 48 2.99 5.28 6.66
CA TYR A 48 3.98 4.34 7.17
C TYR A 48 5.21 5.07 7.72
N SER A 49 5.78 4.49 8.76
CA SER A 49 7.10 4.82 9.31
C SER A 49 8.04 3.62 9.16
N VAL A 50 9.29 3.75 9.62
CA VAL A 50 10.32 2.70 9.43
C VAL A 50 9.97 1.42 10.18
N SER A 51 9.35 1.56 11.35
CA SER A 51 9.11 0.47 12.30
C SER A 51 7.63 0.15 12.52
N GLU A 52 6.71 0.93 11.95
CA GLU A 52 5.28 0.70 12.11
C GLU A 52 4.67 0.00 10.90
N PRO A 53 3.54 -0.70 11.10
CA PRO A 53 2.75 -1.20 10.00
C PRO A 53 2.34 -0.09 9.03
N VAL A 54 2.17 -0.46 7.75
CA VAL A 54 1.57 0.44 6.78
C VAL A 54 0.05 0.39 6.93
N GLU A 55 -0.58 1.57 6.92
CA GLU A 55 -2.02 1.71 7.08
C GLU A 55 -2.60 2.63 6.00
N LEU A 56 -3.87 2.43 5.65
CA LEU A 56 -4.63 3.39 4.84
C LEU A 56 -5.02 4.59 5.70
N SER A 57 -4.88 5.78 5.14
CA SER A 57 -5.54 6.97 5.69
C SER A 57 -7.04 6.93 5.40
N ASP A 58 -7.80 7.85 5.99
CA ASP A 58 -9.23 8.00 5.70
C ASP A 58 -9.49 8.29 4.21
N SER A 59 -8.65 9.12 3.58
CA SER A 59 -8.71 9.38 2.14
C SER A 59 -8.33 8.15 1.31
N GLY A 60 -7.34 7.37 1.76
CA GLY A 60 -6.97 6.09 1.16
C GLY A 60 -8.10 5.07 1.16
N ARG A 61 -8.82 4.95 2.29
CA ARG A 61 -10.01 4.11 2.43
C ARG A 61 -11.13 4.57 1.49
N LEU A 62 -11.39 5.88 1.42
CA LEU A 62 -12.38 6.44 0.52
C LEU A 62 -12.07 6.11 -0.95
N VAL A 63 -10.83 6.34 -1.39
CA VAL A 63 -10.39 6.02 -2.75
C VAL A 63 -10.53 4.52 -3.03
N LEU A 64 -10.18 3.66 -2.07
CA LEU A 64 -10.35 2.22 -2.21
C LEU A 64 -11.83 1.85 -2.43
N THR A 65 -12.73 2.38 -1.61
CA THR A 65 -14.19 2.15 -1.74
C THR A 65 -14.72 2.64 -3.09
N LEU A 66 -14.29 3.82 -3.56
CA LEU A 66 -14.70 4.35 -4.87
C LEU A 66 -14.24 3.46 -6.03
N LEU A 67 -13.02 2.92 -5.95
CA LEU A 67 -12.47 2.02 -6.97
C LEU A 67 -13.11 0.62 -6.95
N GLU A 68 -13.67 0.18 -5.83
CA GLU A 68 -14.38 -1.10 -5.70
C GLU A 68 -15.87 -0.98 -6.06
N SER A 69 -16.42 0.23 -6.03
CA SER A 69 -17.83 0.50 -6.33
C SER A 69 -18.10 0.86 -7.80
N GLY A 70 -17.05 0.95 -8.63
CA GLY A 70 -17.13 1.21 -10.07
C GLY A 70 -16.82 -0.02 -10.90
#